data_AF-A0A5H2XMG4-F1
#
_entry.id   AF-A0A5H2XMG4-F1
#
_cell.length_a   1.000
_cell.length_b   1.000
_cell.length_c   1.000
_cell.angle_alpha   90.00
_cell.angle_beta   90.00
_cell.angle_gamma   90.00
#
_symmetry.space_group_name_H-M   'P 1'
#
loop_
_entity.id
_entity.type
_entity.pdbx_description
1 polymer ?
#
loop_
_entity_poly.entity_id
_entity_poly.type
_entity_poly.pdbx_seq_one_letter_code
_entity_poly.pdbx_strand_id
1 'polypeptide(L)'
;AMAASPPPYNPVPVAYQGGAGAVPVWLNKGDNAWQMVAATLVGLQSVPGLVILYGSIVKKKWAVNSAFMALYAFAAVVICWVSWAYKMSFGDKLLPFWGKAGPALGQKFLINQAALPASTHYFSDHKTVETAEITPWYPMATMVWFQCVFAAITLILLAGSVLGRMNFKAWMMFVPLWLTFSYTVGAFSLWGGGFLFHWGVMDYSGGYVIHLSSGIAGFTTAYWVGPRVKKDRERFPPNNVLLVLAGAGLLWMGWAGFNGGDPYAANTDSSMAVLNTTSAPPRASWFGLGSMSSSLRSLPSLELSKE
;
A
#
# COMPACT_ATOMS: atom_id res chain seq x y z
N ALA A 1 3.77 -40.58 -54.51
CA ALA A 1 2.94 -40.33 -53.31
C ALA A 1 3.42 -39.04 -52.68
N MET A 2 2.60 -37.99 -52.66
CA MET A 2 2.92 -36.73 -51.98
C MET A 2 2.92 -36.99 -50.47
N ALA A 3 4.04 -36.71 -49.80
CA ALA A 3 4.15 -36.84 -48.35
C ALA A 3 3.20 -35.84 -47.67
N ALA A 4 2.29 -36.35 -46.83
CA ALA A 4 1.40 -35.52 -46.05
C ALA A 4 2.21 -34.58 -45.14
N SER A 5 1.93 -33.29 -45.21
CA SER A 5 2.48 -32.29 -44.30
C SER A 5 2.14 -32.65 -42.85
N PRO A 6 3.08 -32.53 -41.89
CA PRO A 6 2.80 -32.83 -40.49
C PRO A 6 1.67 -31.92 -39.98
N PRO A 7 0.83 -32.40 -39.04
CA PRO A 7 -0.24 -31.60 -38.48
C PRO A 7 0.34 -30.32 -37.86
N PRO A 8 -0.37 -29.18 -37.93
CA PRO A 8 0.09 -27.94 -37.34
C PRO A 8 0.36 -28.15 -35.85
N TYR A 9 1.61 -27.91 -35.45
CA TYR A 9 2.00 -27.86 -34.04
C TYR A 9 1.08 -26.86 -33.36
N ASN A 10 0.24 -27.32 -32.45
CA ASN A 10 -0.63 -26.48 -31.65
C ASN A 10 0.16 -26.19 -30.37
N PRO A 11 0.95 -25.09 -30.29
CA PRO A 11 1.73 -24.81 -29.10
C PRO A 11 0.77 -24.69 -27.94
N VAL A 12 1.04 -25.45 -26.88
CA VAL A 12 0.39 -25.26 -25.59
C VAL A 12 0.48 -23.76 -25.26
N PRO A 13 -0.63 -23.06 -24.92
CA PRO A 13 -0.58 -21.63 -24.62
C PRO A 13 0.51 -21.34 -23.61
N VAL A 14 1.23 -20.22 -23.76
CA VAL A 14 2.41 -19.90 -22.93
C VAL A 14 2.14 -19.97 -21.42
N ALA A 15 0.88 -19.75 -21.01
CA ALA A 15 0.41 -19.88 -19.64
C ALA A 15 0.51 -21.31 -19.05
N TYR A 16 0.60 -22.34 -19.89
CA TYR A 16 0.66 -23.75 -19.50
C TYR A 16 1.96 -24.45 -19.91
N GLN A 17 2.92 -23.71 -20.48
CA GLN A 17 4.26 -24.24 -20.76
C GLN A 17 5.08 -24.23 -19.46
N GLY A 18 5.05 -25.33 -18.73
CA GLY A 18 5.86 -25.51 -17.53
C GLY A 18 7.34 -25.71 -17.88
N GLY A 19 8.19 -24.73 -17.56
CA GLY A 19 9.63 -24.96 -17.41
C GLY A 19 10.54 -23.89 -17.99
N ALA A 20 11.33 -23.27 -17.10
CA ALA A 20 12.67 -22.66 -17.27
C ALA A 20 12.96 -21.62 -18.38
N GLY A 21 12.25 -21.59 -19.52
CA GLY A 21 12.39 -20.56 -20.56
C GLY A 21 11.65 -19.24 -20.26
N ALA A 22 10.82 -19.24 -19.22
CA ALA A 22 10.00 -18.09 -18.80
C ALA A 22 10.70 -17.17 -17.77
N VAL A 23 11.98 -17.40 -17.45
CA VAL A 23 12.75 -16.63 -16.48
C VAL A 23 13.86 -15.89 -17.24
N PRO A 24 13.68 -14.59 -17.54
CA PRO A 24 14.72 -13.79 -18.15
C PRO A 24 16.00 -13.74 -17.30
N VAL A 25 17.15 -13.49 -17.92
CA VAL A 25 18.46 -13.45 -17.24
C VAL A 25 18.50 -12.39 -16.12
N TRP A 26 17.78 -11.28 -16.29
CA TRP A 26 17.69 -10.20 -15.30
C TRP A 26 16.73 -10.51 -14.13
N LEU A 27 15.95 -11.60 -14.18
CA LEU A 27 14.93 -11.89 -13.17
C LEU A 27 15.54 -12.60 -11.96
N ASN A 28 15.60 -11.91 -10.82
CA ASN A 28 15.88 -12.52 -9.53
C ASN A 28 14.59 -13.15 -8.97
N LYS A 29 14.59 -14.48 -8.84
CA LYS A 29 13.45 -15.24 -8.33
C LYS A 29 13.12 -14.91 -6.87
N GLY A 30 14.14 -14.66 -6.05
CA GLY A 30 13.99 -14.33 -4.63
C GLY A 30 13.36 -12.96 -4.44
N ASP A 31 13.86 -11.95 -5.15
CA ASP A 31 13.30 -10.60 -5.11
C ASP A 31 11.84 -10.59 -5.61
N ASN A 32 11.57 -11.26 -6.73
CA ASN A 32 10.21 -11.35 -7.26
C ASN A 32 9.26 -12.09 -6.31
N ALA A 33 9.69 -13.21 -5.72
CA ALA A 33 8.88 -13.97 -4.78
C ALA A 33 8.58 -13.15 -3.51
N TRP A 34 9.59 -12.50 -2.94
CA TRP A 34 9.41 -11.64 -1.78
C TRP A 34 8.48 -10.47 -2.10
N GLN A 35 8.65 -9.79 -3.24
CA GLN A 35 7.83 -8.64 -3.58
C GLN A 35 6.35 -9.01 -3.79
N MET A 36 6.05 -10.17 -4.39
CA MET A 36 4.68 -10.67 -4.51
C MET A 36 4.06 -11.02 -3.16
N VAL A 37 4.84 -11.64 -2.26
CA VAL A 37 4.40 -11.93 -0.88
C VAL A 37 4.18 -10.63 -0.11
N ALA A 38 5.11 -9.69 -0.18
CA ALA A 38 5.02 -8.38 0.42
C ALA A 38 3.76 -7.62 -0.05
N ALA A 39 3.51 -7.59 -1.37
CA ALA A 39 2.30 -7.00 -1.94
C ALA A 39 1.02 -7.69 -1.41
N THR A 40 1.05 -9.01 -1.26
CA THR A 40 -0.08 -9.77 -0.72
C THR A 40 -0.33 -9.44 0.75
N LEU A 41 0.73 -9.32 1.56
CA LEU A 41 0.66 -8.92 2.97
C LEU A 41 0.08 -7.51 3.12
N VAL A 42 0.47 -6.56 2.27
CA VAL A 42 -0.12 -5.20 2.24
C VAL A 42 -1.56 -5.23 1.76
N GLY A 43 -1.86 -6.05 0.75
CA GLY A 43 -3.22 -6.33 0.30
C GLY A 43 -4.10 -6.83 1.45
N LEU A 44 -3.57 -7.73 2.30
CA LEU A 44 -4.24 -8.27 3.48
C LEU A 44 -4.57 -7.19 4.51
N GLN A 45 -3.71 -6.17 4.68
CA GLN A 45 -4.00 -5.02 5.54
C GLN A 45 -5.25 -4.28 5.04
N SER A 46 -5.45 -4.18 3.74
CA SER A 46 -6.64 -3.56 3.14
C SER A 46 -7.84 -4.48 3.22
N VAL A 47 -7.75 -5.64 2.56
CA VAL A 47 -8.81 -6.65 2.44
C VAL A 47 -8.23 -7.99 2.89
N PRO A 48 -8.66 -8.54 4.05
CA PRO A 48 -9.80 -8.12 4.85
C PRO A 48 -9.47 -7.20 6.04
N GLY A 49 -8.21 -6.86 6.34
CA GLY A 49 -7.80 -6.19 7.59
C GLY A 49 -8.59 -4.93 7.95
N LEU A 50 -8.47 -3.88 7.13
CA LEU A 50 -9.15 -2.59 7.34
C LEU A 50 -10.67 -2.72 7.13
N VAL A 51 -11.12 -3.61 6.24
CA VAL A 51 -12.56 -3.90 6.06
C VAL A 51 -13.18 -4.40 7.35
N ILE A 52 -12.55 -5.38 8.00
CA ILE A 52 -13.00 -5.92 9.29
C ILE A 52 -12.91 -4.83 10.37
N LEU A 53 -11.77 -4.12 10.45
CA LEU A 53 -11.55 -3.09 11.47
C LEU A 53 -12.61 -1.99 11.37
N TYR A 54 -12.86 -1.45 10.18
CA TYR A 54 -13.84 -0.39 9.95
C TYR A 54 -15.29 -0.86 10.06
N GLY A 55 -15.59 -2.08 9.62
CA GLY A 55 -16.90 -2.68 9.84
C GLY A 55 -17.21 -2.86 11.32
N SER A 56 -16.19 -3.07 12.16
CA SER A 56 -16.37 -3.46 13.58
C SER A 56 -16.26 -2.28 14.56
N ILE A 57 -15.45 -1.26 14.23
CA ILE A 57 -15.23 -0.08 15.09
C ILE A 57 -16.43 0.88 15.12
N VAL A 58 -17.26 0.84 14.07
CA VAL A 58 -18.47 1.66 13.99
C VAL A 58 -19.66 0.99 14.67
N LYS A 59 -20.73 1.76 14.91
CA LYS A 59 -22.02 1.19 15.38
C LYS A 59 -22.58 0.20 14.36
N LYS A 60 -23.31 -0.83 14.82
CA LYS A 60 -23.92 -1.88 13.97
C LYS A 60 -24.66 -1.33 12.73
N LYS A 61 -25.42 -0.24 12.89
CA LYS A 61 -26.17 0.40 11.80
C LYS A 61 -25.30 0.90 10.63
N TRP A 62 -24.00 1.14 10.86
CA TRP A 62 -23.06 1.65 9.86
C TRP A 62 -22.01 0.63 9.42
N ALA A 63 -22.01 -0.56 10.02
CA ALA A 63 -20.98 -1.59 9.80
C ALA A 63 -20.85 -1.96 8.33
N VAL A 64 -21.97 -2.31 7.70
CA VAL A 64 -22.04 -2.72 6.30
C VAL A 64 -21.56 -1.61 5.37
N ASN A 65 -22.08 -0.39 5.52
CA ASN A 65 -21.66 0.75 4.71
C ASN A 65 -20.15 1.04 4.85
N SER A 66 -19.61 0.95 6.06
CA SER A 66 -18.18 1.21 6.33
C SER A 66 -17.28 0.15 5.69
N ALA A 67 -17.68 -1.13 5.75
CA ALA A 67 -16.99 -2.20 5.07
C ALA A 67 -17.03 -2.03 3.53
N PHE A 68 -18.20 -1.66 2.98
CA PHE A 68 -18.34 -1.41 1.54
C PHE A 68 -17.55 -0.19 1.07
N MET A 69 -17.41 0.87 1.89
CA MET A 69 -16.54 2.00 1.55
C MET A 69 -15.08 1.55 1.36
N ALA A 70 -14.57 0.67 2.23
CA ALA A 70 -13.22 0.13 2.11
C ALA A 70 -13.07 -0.81 0.90
N LEU A 71 -14.02 -1.73 0.69
CA LEU A 71 -14.02 -2.63 -0.48
C LEU A 71 -14.11 -1.87 -1.80
N TYR A 72 -15.00 -0.86 -1.86
CA TYR A 72 -15.12 -0.01 -3.03
C TYR A 72 -13.83 0.75 -3.30
N ALA A 73 -13.21 1.34 -2.26
CA ALA A 73 -11.96 2.07 -2.42
C ALA A 73 -10.86 1.18 -2.99
N PHE A 74 -10.72 -0.06 -2.47
CA PHE A 74 -9.78 -1.03 -3.00
C PHE A 74 -10.03 -1.31 -4.50
N ALA A 75 -11.26 -1.69 -4.86
CA ALA A 75 -11.61 -2.04 -6.24
C ALA A 75 -11.46 -0.85 -7.21
N ALA A 76 -11.92 0.34 -6.80
CA ALA A 76 -11.81 1.56 -7.60
C ALA A 76 -10.36 1.95 -7.82
N VAL A 77 -9.51 1.86 -6.78
CA VAL A 77 -8.08 2.12 -6.91
C VAL A 77 -7.44 1.14 -7.89
N VAL A 78 -7.71 -0.18 -7.79
CA VAL A 78 -7.15 -1.16 -8.74
C VAL A 78 -7.44 -0.77 -10.18
N ILE A 79 -8.69 -0.41 -10.50
CA ILE A 79 -9.09 0.02 -11.85
C ILE A 79 -8.35 1.29 -12.26
N CYS A 80 -8.42 2.36 -11.46
CA CYS A 80 -7.79 3.64 -11.80
C CYS A 80 -6.26 3.51 -11.91
N TRP A 81 -5.66 2.67 -11.07
CA TRP A 81 -4.23 2.42 -10.99
C TRP A 81 -3.68 1.87 -12.30
N VAL A 82 -4.31 0.81 -12.80
CA VAL A 82 -3.86 0.17 -14.03
C VAL A 82 -4.28 0.95 -15.28
N SER A 83 -5.32 1.78 -15.20
CA SER A 83 -5.78 2.61 -16.32
C SER A 83 -4.97 3.89 -16.53
N TRP A 84 -4.54 4.58 -15.46
CA TRP A 84 -3.71 5.79 -15.58
C TRP A 84 -2.78 6.06 -14.41
N ALA A 85 -3.21 5.77 -13.17
CA ALA A 85 -2.56 6.35 -11.99
C ALA A 85 -1.16 5.77 -11.72
N TYR A 86 -0.88 4.52 -12.14
CA TYR A 86 0.48 3.96 -12.04
C TYR A 86 1.48 4.82 -12.83
N LYS A 87 1.21 5.12 -14.11
CA LYS A 87 2.13 5.92 -14.93
C LYS A 87 2.23 7.36 -14.45
N MET A 88 1.16 7.90 -13.86
CA MET A 88 1.23 9.23 -13.23
C MET A 88 2.11 9.24 -11.97
N SER A 89 2.27 8.10 -11.31
CA SER A 89 3.04 7.97 -10.07
C SER A 89 4.49 7.53 -10.31
N PHE A 90 4.73 6.65 -11.28
CA PHE A 90 6.03 5.97 -11.49
C PHE A 90 6.48 5.94 -12.96
N GLY A 91 5.78 6.63 -13.85
CA GLY A 91 6.09 6.70 -15.28
C GLY A 91 6.90 7.94 -15.66
N ASP A 92 6.75 8.35 -16.93
CA ASP A 92 7.48 9.50 -17.46
C ASP A 92 7.02 10.82 -16.86
N LYS A 93 7.98 11.73 -16.66
CA LYS A 93 7.72 13.08 -16.13
C LYS A 93 6.83 13.90 -17.07
N LEU A 94 5.74 14.46 -16.54
CA LEU A 94 4.93 15.50 -17.19
C LEU A 94 5.30 16.88 -16.61
N LEU A 95 5.23 16.99 -15.29
CA LEU A 95 5.61 18.13 -14.48
C LEU A 95 6.65 17.68 -13.43
N PRO A 96 7.42 18.58 -12.81
CA PRO A 96 8.39 18.20 -11.77
C PRO A 96 7.80 17.41 -10.60
N PHE A 97 6.50 17.55 -10.35
CA PHE A 97 5.77 16.90 -9.25
C PHE A 97 4.71 15.89 -9.75
N TRP A 98 4.61 15.63 -11.05
CA TRP A 98 3.53 14.79 -11.60
C TRP A 98 3.91 14.05 -12.90
N GLY A 99 3.55 12.78 -13.00
CA GLY A 99 3.82 11.95 -14.19
C GLY A 99 2.75 12.03 -15.28
N LYS A 100 3.09 11.54 -16.47
CA LYS A 100 2.16 11.44 -17.61
C LYS A 100 1.15 10.32 -17.39
N ALA A 101 -0.13 10.62 -17.62
CA ALA A 101 -1.19 9.63 -17.56
C ALA A 101 -1.08 8.60 -18.70
N GLY A 102 -1.36 7.34 -18.39
CA GLY A 102 -1.49 6.30 -19.40
C GLY A 102 -1.66 4.89 -18.83
N PRO A 103 -2.10 3.93 -19.68
CA PRO A 103 -2.40 2.58 -19.22
C PRO A 103 -1.14 1.79 -18.89
N ALA A 104 -1.24 0.98 -17.83
CA ALA A 104 -0.22 0.07 -17.33
C ALA A 104 -0.59 -1.42 -17.53
N LEU A 105 -1.62 -1.72 -18.34
CA LEU A 105 -2.08 -3.10 -18.63
C LEU A 105 -1.44 -3.77 -19.86
N GLY A 106 -0.56 -3.06 -20.57
CA GLY A 106 0.05 -3.62 -21.78
C GLY A 106 0.92 -4.84 -21.44
N GLN A 107 0.67 -5.98 -22.08
CA GLN A 107 1.45 -7.21 -21.82
C GLN A 107 2.95 -6.98 -21.97
N LYS A 108 3.38 -6.31 -23.06
CA LYS A 108 4.80 -5.98 -23.30
C LYS A 108 5.40 -5.14 -22.18
N PHE A 109 4.62 -4.23 -21.61
CA PHE A 109 5.04 -3.39 -20.50
C PHE A 109 5.18 -4.23 -19.22
N LEU A 110 4.21 -5.09 -18.93
CA LEU A 110 4.14 -5.87 -17.69
C LEU A 110 5.19 -6.98 -17.56
N ILE A 111 5.62 -7.58 -18.67
CA ILE A 111 6.60 -8.69 -18.66
C ILE A 111 8.05 -8.22 -18.65
N ASN A 112 8.31 -6.97 -19.01
CA ASN A 112 9.65 -6.41 -19.01
C ASN A 112 10.15 -6.18 -17.57
N GLN A 113 11.47 -6.05 -17.43
CA GLN A 113 12.09 -5.69 -16.15
C GLN A 113 11.48 -4.40 -15.60
N ALA A 114 11.29 -4.36 -14.28
CA ALA A 114 10.78 -3.19 -13.62
C ALA A 114 11.72 -1.98 -13.79
N ALA A 115 11.15 -0.81 -14.06
CA ALA A 115 11.91 0.40 -14.35
C ALA A 115 11.11 1.64 -13.94
N LEU A 116 11.76 2.60 -13.28
CA LEU A 116 11.19 3.88 -12.84
C LEU A 116 11.89 5.02 -13.61
N PRO A 117 11.42 5.39 -14.82
CA PRO A 117 12.18 6.22 -15.75
C PRO A 117 12.54 7.60 -15.20
N ALA A 118 11.65 8.20 -14.43
CA ALA A 118 11.88 9.53 -13.86
C ALA A 118 12.86 9.54 -12.67
N SER A 119 13.28 8.38 -12.14
CA SER A 119 14.25 8.30 -11.03
C SER A 119 15.68 8.67 -11.42
N THR A 120 16.00 8.67 -12.72
CA THR A 120 17.34 9.00 -13.23
C THR A 120 17.69 10.46 -12.96
N HIS A 121 18.86 10.71 -12.37
CA HIS A 121 19.40 12.06 -12.15
C HIS A 121 20.58 12.33 -13.09
N TYR A 122 20.65 13.55 -13.63
CA TYR A 122 21.73 14.00 -14.51
C TYR A 122 22.44 15.19 -13.87
N PHE A 123 23.75 15.29 -14.07
CA PHE A 123 24.51 16.48 -13.69
C PHE A 123 24.07 17.70 -14.53
N SER A 124 24.57 18.89 -14.19
CA SER A 124 24.22 20.16 -14.85
C SER A 124 24.46 20.16 -16.37
N ASP A 125 25.30 19.25 -16.87
CA ASP A 125 25.58 19.07 -18.30
C ASP A 125 24.45 18.35 -19.07
N HIS A 126 23.45 17.80 -18.37
CA HIS A 126 22.31 17.01 -18.89
C HIS A 126 22.73 15.81 -19.75
N LYS A 127 23.97 15.34 -19.62
CA LYS A 127 24.54 14.24 -20.41
C LYS A 127 25.15 13.16 -19.53
N THR A 128 25.73 13.53 -18.39
CA THR A 128 26.29 12.58 -17.45
C THR A 128 25.24 12.19 -16.42
N VAL A 129 25.05 10.89 -16.26
CA VAL A 129 24.12 10.31 -15.28
C VAL A 129 24.80 10.37 -13.91
N GLU A 130 24.18 11.07 -12.96
CA GLU A 130 24.59 11.12 -11.56
C GLU A 130 24.01 9.93 -10.78
N THR A 131 22.71 9.68 -10.96
CA THR A 131 22.00 8.56 -10.31
C THR A 131 21.32 7.73 -11.39
N ALA A 132 21.67 6.44 -11.45
CA ALA A 132 21.10 5.52 -12.40
C ALA A 132 19.59 5.28 -12.15
N GLU A 133 18.89 4.91 -13.21
CA GLU A 133 17.49 4.50 -13.13
C GLU A 133 17.31 3.34 -12.14
N ILE A 134 16.27 3.41 -11.31
CA ILE A 134 15.89 2.30 -10.44
C ILE A 134 15.27 1.19 -11.30
N THR A 135 15.98 0.07 -11.41
CA THR A 135 15.55 -1.10 -12.17
C THR A 135 15.51 -2.37 -11.30
N PRO A 136 14.42 -2.62 -10.55
CA PRO A 136 14.31 -3.82 -9.73
C PRO A 136 14.40 -5.10 -10.55
N TRP A 137 14.88 -6.18 -9.93
CA TRP A 137 15.18 -7.45 -10.60
C TRP A 137 13.94 -8.36 -10.70
N TYR A 138 12.78 -7.77 -10.99
CA TYR A 138 11.50 -8.45 -11.15
C TYR A 138 10.65 -7.79 -12.25
N PRO A 139 9.58 -8.43 -12.75
CA PRO A 139 8.78 -7.88 -13.84
C PRO A 139 7.98 -6.64 -13.41
N MET A 140 7.68 -5.74 -14.36
CA MET A 140 6.82 -4.58 -14.11
C MET A 140 5.46 -4.94 -13.51
N ALA A 141 4.90 -6.10 -13.83
CA ALA A 141 3.66 -6.58 -13.21
C ALA A 141 3.73 -6.60 -11.68
N THR A 142 4.86 -7.05 -11.13
CA THR A 142 5.09 -7.10 -9.68
C THR A 142 5.20 -5.69 -9.10
N MET A 143 5.89 -4.77 -9.78
CA MET A 143 5.97 -3.35 -9.39
C MET A 143 4.59 -2.68 -9.37
N VAL A 144 3.82 -2.88 -10.43
CA VAL A 144 2.48 -2.31 -10.60
C VAL A 144 1.56 -2.78 -9.49
N TRP A 145 1.58 -4.08 -9.16
CA TRP A 145 0.75 -4.63 -8.09
C TRP A 145 1.17 -4.17 -6.70
N PHE A 146 2.47 -4.18 -6.38
CA PHE A 146 2.96 -3.73 -5.09
C PHE A 146 2.59 -2.28 -4.80
N GLN A 147 2.78 -1.38 -5.77
CA GLN A 147 2.39 0.01 -5.61
C GLN A 147 0.87 0.24 -5.63
N CYS A 148 0.12 -0.65 -6.30
CA CYS A 148 -1.34 -0.61 -6.30
C CYS A 148 -1.91 -0.80 -4.89
N VAL A 149 -1.35 -1.74 -4.12
CA VAL A 149 -1.86 -2.02 -2.76
C VAL A 149 -1.49 -0.91 -1.78
N PHE A 150 -0.38 -0.19 -1.98
CA PHE A 150 -0.02 1.04 -1.26
C PHE A 150 -1.01 2.18 -1.56
N ALA A 151 -1.37 2.36 -2.84
CA ALA A 151 -2.39 3.33 -3.22
C ALA A 151 -3.76 2.98 -2.60
N ALA A 152 -4.12 1.70 -2.61
CA ALA A 152 -5.40 1.22 -2.10
C ALA A 152 -5.52 1.43 -0.59
N ILE A 153 -4.52 1.02 0.19
CA ILE A 153 -4.55 1.16 1.64
C ILE A 153 -4.61 2.63 2.06
N THR A 154 -3.97 3.55 1.32
CA THR A 154 -4.01 4.99 1.60
C THR A 154 -5.42 5.58 1.56
N LEU A 155 -6.18 5.23 0.52
CA LEU A 155 -7.58 5.69 0.37
C LEU A 155 -8.47 5.06 1.43
N ILE A 156 -8.22 3.80 1.78
CA ILE A 156 -8.96 3.14 2.86
C ILE A 156 -8.65 3.83 4.19
N LEU A 157 -7.38 4.10 4.53
CA LEU A 157 -6.99 4.83 5.74
C LEU A 157 -7.73 6.18 5.88
N LEU A 158 -7.81 6.92 4.78
CA LEU A 158 -8.56 8.18 4.71
C LEU A 158 -10.04 7.95 5.04
N ALA A 159 -10.65 6.88 4.50
CA ALA A 159 -12.05 6.52 4.76
C ALA A 159 -12.37 6.41 6.26
N GLY A 160 -11.39 5.96 7.07
CA GLY A 160 -11.48 5.89 8.53
C GLY A 160 -11.97 7.19 9.19
N SER A 161 -11.57 8.34 8.64
CA SER A 161 -11.99 9.65 9.14
C SER A 161 -13.47 9.94 8.87
N VAL A 162 -14.06 9.40 7.81
CA VAL A 162 -15.40 9.74 7.33
C VAL A 162 -16.45 8.64 7.54
N LEU A 163 -16.07 7.55 8.22
CA LEU A 163 -16.97 6.44 8.53
C LEU A 163 -18.23 6.90 9.28
N GLY A 164 -19.38 6.40 8.80
CA GLY A 164 -20.70 6.66 9.38
C GLY A 164 -21.23 8.08 9.21
N ARG A 165 -20.59 8.92 8.36
CA ARG A 165 -21.03 10.30 8.12
C ARG A 165 -20.95 10.79 6.67
N MET A 166 -20.16 10.15 5.81
CA MET A 166 -20.11 10.50 4.38
C MET A 166 -21.07 9.63 3.56
N ASN A 167 -21.72 10.25 2.57
CA ASN A 167 -22.56 9.52 1.62
C ASN A 167 -21.69 8.64 0.69
N PHE A 168 -22.12 7.41 0.45
CA PHE A 168 -21.43 6.46 -0.42
C PHE A 168 -21.24 7.01 -1.85
N LYS A 169 -22.22 7.72 -2.43
CA LYS A 169 -22.07 8.32 -3.77
C LYS A 169 -20.97 9.39 -3.81
N ALA A 170 -20.84 10.19 -2.74
CA ALA A 170 -19.77 11.15 -2.63
C ALA A 170 -18.41 10.44 -2.50
N TRP A 171 -18.36 9.33 -1.75
CA TRP A 171 -17.17 8.50 -1.62
C TRP A 171 -16.73 7.93 -2.98
N MET A 172 -17.69 7.48 -3.80
CA MET A 172 -17.40 6.96 -5.15
C MET A 172 -16.73 7.96 -6.07
N MET A 173 -17.07 9.25 -5.96
CA MET A 173 -16.38 10.29 -6.71
C MET A 173 -15.06 10.70 -6.06
N PHE A 174 -15.03 10.74 -4.72
CA PHE A 174 -13.87 11.18 -3.96
C PHE A 174 -12.65 10.28 -4.18
N VAL A 175 -12.82 8.95 -4.16
CA VAL A 175 -11.71 8.00 -4.30
C VAL A 175 -10.90 8.20 -5.60
N PRO A 176 -11.48 8.14 -6.80
CA PRO A 176 -10.71 8.30 -8.05
C PRO A 176 -10.13 9.72 -8.19
N LEU A 177 -10.85 10.74 -7.73
CA LEU A 177 -10.36 12.13 -7.77
C LEU A 177 -9.16 12.32 -6.84
N TRP A 178 -9.25 11.87 -5.59
CA TRP A 178 -8.17 12.01 -4.62
C TRP A 178 -6.94 11.16 -5.00
N LEU A 179 -7.16 9.94 -5.50
CA LEU A 179 -6.08 9.13 -6.05
C LEU A 179 -5.36 9.90 -7.17
N THR A 180 -6.12 10.44 -8.13
CA THR A 180 -5.56 11.10 -9.30
C THR A 180 -4.85 12.41 -8.96
N PHE A 181 -5.43 13.27 -8.12
CA PHE A 181 -4.92 14.63 -7.91
C PHE A 181 -4.09 14.82 -6.63
N SER A 182 -4.13 13.87 -5.70
CA SER A 182 -3.37 13.95 -4.45
C SER A 182 -2.36 12.82 -4.34
N TYR A 183 -2.80 11.56 -4.42
CA TYR A 183 -1.90 10.42 -4.23
C TYR A 183 -0.81 10.36 -5.31
N THR A 184 -1.18 10.44 -6.60
CA THR A 184 -0.18 10.34 -7.68
C THR A 184 0.82 11.50 -7.65
N VAL A 185 0.41 12.69 -7.22
CA VAL A 185 1.30 13.85 -7.04
C VAL A 185 2.31 13.57 -5.94
N GLY A 186 1.85 13.08 -4.78
CA GLY A 186 2.73 12.71 -3.67
C GLY A 186 3.69 11.57 -4.03
N ALA A 187 3.16 10.50 -4.62
CA ALA A 187 3.93 9.33 -5.04
C ALA A 187 4.96 9.69 -6.11
N PHE A 188 4.59 10.45 -7.14
CA PHE A 188 5.56 10.90 -8.15
C PHE A 188 6.64 11.78 -7.54
N SER A 189 6.25 12.75 -6.70
CA SER A 189 7.19 13.69 -6.10
C SER A 189 8.26 13.01 -5.25
N LEU A 190 7.88 12.00 -4.45
CA LEU A 190 8.76 11.36 -3.46
C LEU A 190 9.36 10.03 -3.90
N TRP A 191 8.65 9.21 -4.68
CA TRP A 191 9.08 7.86 -5.05
C TRP A 191 9.28 7.67 -6.54
N GLY A 192 8.49 8.37 -7.36
CA GLY A 192 8.50 8.23 -8.81
C GLY A 192 9.63 8.95 -9.53
N GLY A 193 10.51 9.66 -8.82
CA GLY A 193 11.54 10.50 -9.45
C GLY A 193 11.11 11.94 -9.75
N GLY A 194 10.21 12.48 -8.94
CA GLY A 194 9.87 13.90 -8.97
C GLY A 194 10.88 14.75 -8.20
N PHE A 195 10.52 16.02 -8.01
CA PHE A 195 11.43 17.01 -7.43
C PHE A 195 11.89 16.67 -6.00
N LEU A 196 11.03 16.12 -5.12
CA LEU A 196 11.40 15.78 -3.74
C LEU A 196 12.34 14.58 -3.68
N PHE A 197 12.16 13.62 -4.58
CA PHE A 197 13.08 12.50 -4.77
C PHE A 197 14.48 13.03 -5.10
N HIS A 198 14.59 13.94 -6.07
CA HIS A 198 15.88 14.54 -6.45
C HIS A 198 16.45 15.50 -5.41
N TRP A 199 15.63 16.07 -4.52
CA TRP A 199 16.10 16.84 -3.37
C TRP A 199 16.60 15.95 -2.21
N GLY A 200 16.50 14.62 -2.33
CA GLY A 200 16.95 13.68 -1.32
C GLY A 200 16.02 13.56 -0.11
N VAL A 201 14.72 13.88 -0.27
CA VAL A 201 13.75 13.69 0.80
C VAL A 201 13.53 12.19 1.03
N MET A 202 13.85 11.73 2.23
CA MET A 202 13.72 10.32 2.58
C MET A 202 12.30 10.00 3.02
N ASP A 203 11.62 9.16 2.23
CA ASP A 203 10.35 8.53 2.59
C ASP A 203 10.43 7.02 2.34
N TYR A 204 10.90 6.26 3.35
CA TYR A 204 11.22 4.84 3.22
C TYR A 204 9.99 3.98 2.87
N SER A 205 8.89 4.15 3.62
CA SER A 205 7.66 3.34 3.48
C SER A 205 6.38 4.15 3.33
N GLY A 206 6.45 5.47 3.13
CA GLY A 206 5.24 6.27 2.91
C GLY A 206 4.76 6.97 4.16
N GLY A 207 5.69 7.37 5.02
CA GLY A 207 5.44 8.33 6.08
C GLY A 207 4.77 9.59 5.52
N TYR A 208 5.25 10.09 4.38
CA TYR A 208 4.67 11.25 3.72
C TYR A 208 3.56 10.85 2.74
N VAL A 209 3.87 9.98 1.76
CA VAL A 209 2.95 9.65 0.66
C VAL A 209 1.65 8.99 1.15
N ILE A 210 1.73 8.17 2.20
CA ILE A 210 0.61 7.38 2.72
C ILE A 210 0.05 8.01 3.98
N HIS A 211 0.82 8.02 5.07
CA HIS A 211 0.28 8.30 6.40
C HIS A 211 -0.02 9.78 6.60
N LEU A 212 0.93 10.67 6.32
CA LEU A 212 0.71 12.12 6.45
C LEU A 212 -0.34 12.61 5.44
N SER A 213 -0.23 12.19 4.18
CA SER A 213 -1.16 12.56 3.11
C SER A 213 -2.60 12.15 3.43
N SER A 214 -2.84 10.87 3.77
CA SER A 214 -4.18 10.40 4.16
C SER A 214 -4.67 10.99 5.48
N GLY A 215 -3.77 11.25 6.43
CA GLY A 215 -4.09 11.90 7.70
C GLY A 215 -4.59 13.33 7.53
N ILE A 216 -3.87 14.16 6.78
CA ILE A 216 -4.26 15.55 6.48
C ILE A 216 -5.53 15.58 5.62
N ALA A 217 -5.61 14.72 4.61
CA ALA A 217 -6.80 14.64 3.77
C ALA A 217 -8.02 14.16 4.57
N GLY A 218 -7.85 13.19 5.48
CA GLY A 218 -8.90 12.71 6.36
C GLY A 218 -9.36 13.78 7.35
N PHE A 219 -8.44 14.53 7.94
CA PHE A 219 -8.75 15.69 8.79
C PHE A 219 -9.53 16.76 8.03
N THR A 220 -9.04 17.13 6.84
CA THR A 220 -9.68 18.14 5.98
C THR A 220 -11.08 17.69 5.54
N THR A 221 -11.22 16.45 5.09
CA THR A 221 -12.52 15.90 4.67
C THR A 221 -13.48 15.82 5.85
N ALA A 222 -13.01 15.42 7.04
CA ALA A 222 -13.80 15.42 8.26
C ALA A 222 -14.32 16.79 8.66
N TYR A 223 -13.56 17.86 8.41
CA TYR A 223 -13.99 19.24 8.62
C TYR A 223 -15.12 19.62 7.66
N TRP A 224 -14.96 19.37 6.35
CA TRP A 224 -15.95 19.73 5.33
C TRP A 224 -17.24 18.89 5.39
N VAL A 225 -17.15 17.60 5.71
CA VAL A 225 -18.34 16.74 5.90
C VAL A 225 -19.13 17.14 7.14
N GLY A 226 -18.47 17.75 8.13
CA GLY A 226 -19.10 18.23 9.35
C GLY A 226 -19.15 17.21 10.50
N PRO A 227 -19.64 17.65 11.66
CA PRO A 227 -19.62 16.89 12.89
C PRO A 227 -20.64 15.75 12.90
N ARG A 228 -20.33 14.67 13.63
CA ARG A 228 -21.31 13.63 13.96
C ARG A 228 -22.41 14.19 14.88
N VAL A 229 -23.58 13.57 14.84
CA VAL A 229 -24.71 13.89 15.74
C VAL A 229 -24.26 13.79 17.21
N LYS A 230 -24.74 14.68 18.08
CA LYS A 230 -24.34 14.75 19.51
C LYS A 230 -24.35 13.39 20.22
N LYS A 231 -25.41 12.61 20.04
CA LYS A 231 -25.55 11.24 20.58
C LYS A 231 -24.42 10.29 20.15
N ASP A 232 -23.93 10.43 18.92
CA ASP A 232 -22.82 9.62 18.39
C ASP A 232 -21.45 10.15 18.84
N ARG A 233 -21.35 11.42 19.24
CA ARG A 233 -20.12 12.01 19.82
C ARG A 233 -19.93 11.62 21.29
N GLU A 234 -21.01 11.58 22.06
CA GLU A 234 -20.97 11.26 23.50
C GLU A 234 -20.78 9.76 23.75
N ARG A 235 -21.32 8.89 22.88
CA ARG A 235 -21.21 7.44 23.04
C ARG A 235 -21.08 6.74 21.68
N PHE A 236 -19.88 6.25 21.36
CA PHE A 236 -19.57 5.53 20.12
C PHE A 236 -18.96 4.15 20.38
N PRO A 237 -19.72 3.19 20.95
CA PRO A 237 -19.19 1.87 21.22
C PRO A 237 -18.97 1.12 19.90
N PRO A 238 -17.86 0.40 19.76
CA PRO A 238 -17.66 -0.52 18.65
C PRO A 238 -18.71 -1.64 18.71
N ASN A 239 -19.07 -2.19 17.55
CA ASN A 239 -20.03 -3.28 17.54
C ASN A 239 -19.42 -4.63 17.91
N ASN A 240 -18.12 -4.82 17.67
CA ASN A 240 -17.38 -6.02 18.03
C ASN A 240 -15.89 -5.71 18.25
N VAL A 241 -15.48 -5.67 19.52
CA VAL A 241 -14.08 -5.38 19.89
C VAL A 241 -13.11 -6.47 19.43
N LEU A 242 -13.52 -7.74 19.46
CA LEU A 242 -12.67 -8.86 19.04
C LEU A 242 -12.34 -8.77 17.55
N LEU A 243 -13.30 -8.39 16.71
CA LEU A 243 -13.05 -8.17 15.29
C LEU A 243 -12.21 -6.91 15.03
N VAL A 244 -12.34 -5.86 15.85
CA VAL A 244 -11.41 -4.72 15.78
C VAL A 244 -9.97 -5.18 16.04
N LEU A 245 -9.75 -6.01 17.07
CA LEU A 245 -8.43 -6.58 17.38
C LEU A 245 -7.93 -7.51 16.28
N ALA A 246 -8.80 -8.36 15.71
CA ALA A 246 -8.44 -9.23 14.59
C ALA A 246 -8.00 -8.42 13.35
N GLY A 247 -8.76 -7.38 12.99
CA GLY A 247 -8.40 -6.44 11.92
C GLY A 247 -7.07 -5.76 12.21
N ALA A 248 -6.87 -5.22 13.42
CA ALA A 248 -5.62 -4.61 13.83
C ALA A 248 -4.41 -5.58 13.77
N GLY A 249 -4.62 -6.85 14.14
CA GLY A 249 -3.60 -7.90 14.02
C GLY A 249 -3.21 -8.18 12.57
N LEU A 250 -4.17 -8.21 11.65
CA LEU A 250 -3.90 -8.34 10.21
C LEU A 250 -3.14 -7.13 9.66
N LEU A 251 -3.49 -5.91 10.10
CA LEU A 251 -2.73 -4.71 9.76
C LEU A 251 -1.28 -4.82 10.23
N TRP A 252 -1.06 -5.30 11.46
CA TRP A 252 0.27 -5.42 12.02
C TRP A 252 1.13 -6.44 11.28
N MET A 253 0.61 -7.65 11.07
CA MET A 253 1.34 -8.68 10.32
C MET A 253 1.58 -8.28 8.88
N GLY A 254 0.61 -7.62 8.24
CA GLY A 254 0.76 -7.11 6.88
C GLY A 254 1.80 -5.99 6.76
N TRP A 255 2.10 -5.29 7.87
CA TRP A 255 3.11 -4.23 7.90
C TRP A 255 4.53 -4.74 7.67
N ALA A 256 4.78 -6.04 7.90
CA ALA A 256 6.03 -6.68 7.51
C ALA A 256 6.24 -6.65 6.00
N GLY A 257 5.17 -6.87 5.21
CA GLY A 257 5.22 -6.73 3.76
C GLY A 257 5.29 -5.28 3.30
N PHE A 258 4.66 -4.37 4.04
CA PHE A 258 4.71 -2.93 3.79
C PHE A 258 6.15 -2.43 3.87
N ASN A 259 6.75 -2.44 5.08
CA ASN A 259 8.09 -1.90 5.29
C ASN A 259 9.20 -2.80 4.73
N GLY A 260 9.00 -4.12 4.73
CA GLY A 260 9.98 -5.08 4.23
C GLY A 260 10.02 -5.20 2.71
N GLY A 261 8.98 -4.76 2.00
CA GLY A 261 8.91 -4.77 0.55
C GLY A 261 9.43 -3.48 -0.11
N ASP A 262 9.60 -2.40 0.65
CA ASP A 262 10.01 -1.09 0.12
C ASP A 262 11.42 -1.03 -0.49
N PRO A 263 12.41 -1.84 -0.04
CA PRO A 263 13.70 -1.90 -0.72
C PRO A 263 13.66 -2.48 -2.14
N TYR A 264 12.49 -2.98 -2.60
CA TYR A 264 12.31 -3.63 -3.90
C TYR A 264 13.23 -4.85 -4.13
N ALA A 265 13.71 -5.47 -3.05
CA ALA A 265 14.59 -6.62 -3.10
C ALA A 265 14.51 -7.42 -1.79
N ALA A 266 14.90 -8.70 -1.84
CA ALA A 266 15.10 -9.54 -0.67
C ALA A 266 16.54 -9.38 -0.14
N ASN A 267 16.84 -8.21 0.44
CA ASN A 267 18.18 -7.84 0.87
C ASN A 267 18.29 -7.66 2.40
N THR A 268 19.45 -7.19 2.86
CA THR A 268 19.72 -6.92 4.29
C THR A 268 18.77 -5.86 4.86
N ASP A 269 18.42 -4.85 4.08
CA ASP A 269 17.54 -3.76 4.50
C ASP A 269 16.11 -4.27 4.73
N SER A 270 15.61 -5.14 3.86
CA SER A 270 14.28 -5.75 3.99
C SER A 270 14.13 -6.50 5.30
N SER A 271 15.15 -7.29 5.68
CA SER A 271 15.14 -8.05 6.93
C SER A 271 15.20 -7.13 8.15
N MET A 272 16.05 -6.09 8.09
CA MET A 272 16.15 -5.08 9.16
C MET A 272 14.86 -4.27 9.29
N ALA A 273 14.22 -3.92 8.18
CA ALA A 273 12.97 -3.18 8.16
C ALA A 273 11.82 -3.98 8.79
N VAL A 274 11.71 -5.28 8.50
CA VAL A 274 10.72 -6.15 9.16
C VAL A 274 10.97 -6.22 10.67
N LEU A 275 12.23 -6.39 11.09
CA LEU A 275 12.56 -6.46 12.51
C LEU A 275 12.26 -5.14 13.23
N ASN A 276 12.70 -4.01 12.66
CA ASN A 276 12.43 -2.66 13.17
C ASN A 276 10.92 -2.36 13.20
N THR A 277 10.16 -2.92 12.27
CA THR A 277 8.71 -2.79 12.26
C THR A 277 8.13 -3.49 13.48
N THR A 278 8.51 -4.73 13.75
CA THR A 278 7.99 -5.50 14.89
C THR A 278 8.42 -4.92 16.25
N SER A 279 9.66 -4.43 16.36
CA SER A 279 10.24 -3.94 17.63
C SER A 279 9.91 -2.48 17.97
N ALA A 280 9.34 -1.70 17.04
CA ALA A 280 9.10 -0.28 17.25
C ALA A 280 8.26 0.01 18.52
N PRO A 281 8.61 1.04 19.33
CA PRO A 281 8.03 1.27 20.65
C PRO A 281 6.50 1.33 20.72
N PRO A 282 5.76 2.02 19.81
CA PRO A 282 4.29 2.04 19.86
C PRO A 282 3.67 0.64 19.68
N ARG A 283 4.37 -0.26 18.97
CA ARG A 283 3.93 -1.63 18.72
C ARG A 283 4.38 -2.56 19.86
N ALA A 284 5.58 -2.39 20.41
CA ALA A 284 6.02 -3.09 21.62
C ALA A 284 5.18 -2.74 22.86
N SER A 285 4.68 -1.49 22.95
CA SER A 285 3.75 -1.04 24.01
C SER A 285 2.37 -1.70 23.91
N TRP A 286 1.88 -1.98 22.69
CA TRP A 286 0.64 -2.74 22.46
C TRP A 286 0.71 -4.18 22.99
N PHE A 287 1.91 -4.76 23.08
CA PHE A 287 2.17 -6.12 23.57
C PHE A 287 2.77 -6.20 24.98
N GLY A 288 2.90 -5.08 25.70
CA GLY A 288 3.23 -5.11 27.13
C GLY A 288 4.70 -4.99 27.52
N LEU A 289 5.64 -4.65 26.62
CA LEU A 289 7.05 -4.47 27.02
C LEU A 289 7.36 -3.08 27.61
N GLY A 290 6.60 -2.04 27.24
CA GLY A 290 6.72 -0.69 27.85
C GLY A 290 5.80 -0.45 29.04
N SER A 291 4.67 -1.18 29.13
CA SER A 291 3.61 -0.98 30.13
C SER A 291 3.77 -1.84 31.38
N MET A 292 4.46 -2.99 31.28
CA MET A 292 4.74 -3.83 32.47
C MET A 292 5.71 -3.15 33.45
N SER A 293 6.64 -2.31 32.96
CA SER A 293 7.59 -1.58 33.83
C SER A 293 6.91 -0.47 34.64
N SER A 294 5.93 0.23 34.05
CA SER A 294 5.23 1.35 34.70
C SER A 294 4.02 0.91 35.54
N SER A 295 3.31 -0.14 35.12
CA SER A 295 2.12 -0.63 35.83
C SER A 295 2.44 -1.51 37.05
N LEU A 296 3.66 -2.07 37.14
CA LEU A 296 4.11 -2.85 38.31
C LEU A 296 4.65 -1.98 39.46
N ARG A 297 4.88 -0.67 39.25
CA ARG A 297 5.26 0.27 40.33
C ARG A 297 4.09 0.95 41.02
N SER A 298 2.87 0.82 40.47
CA SER A 298 1.67 1.52 40.96
C SER A 298 0.66 0.63 41.68
N LEU A 299 1.01 -0.63 42.01
CA LEU A 299 0.15 -1.47 42.83
C LEU A 299 0.62 -1.41 44.29
N PRO A 300 -0.21 -0.91 45.22
CA PRO A 300 0.03 -1.07 46.65
C PRO A 300 0.09 -2.56 46.98
N SER A 301 1.08 -2.92 47.78
CA SER A 301 1.25 -4.22 48.42
C SER A 301 -0.06 -4.76 48.98
N LEU A 302 -0.47 -5.95 48.50
CA LEU A 302 -1.46 -6.80 49.15
C LEU A 302 -0.91 -7.28 50.50
N GLU A 303 -1.12 -6.49 51.55
CA GLU A 303 -1.18 -7.01 52.92
C GLU A 303 -2.51 -7.74 53.09
N LEU A 304 -2.48 -9.06 52.87
CA LEU A 304 -3.43 -10.00 53.44
C LEU A 304 -2.65 -11.20 53.94
N SER A 305 -1.99 -11.02 55.08
CA SER A 305 -1.84 -12.10 56.06
C SER A 305 -1.82 -11.50 57.46
N LYS A 306 -2.90 -11.72 58.19
CA LYS A 306 -2.91 -12.31 59.52
C LYS A 306 -4.35 -12.44 60.00
N GLU A 307 -4.58 -13.59 60.61
CA GLU A 307 -5.68 -13.86 61.55
C GLU A 307 -5.83 -12.74 62.59
#